data_AF-F1KZL0-F1
#
_entry.id   AF-F1KZL0-F1
#
_cell.length_a   1.000
_cell.length_b   1.000
_cell.length_c   1.000
_cell.angle_alpha   90.00
_cell.angle_beta   90.00
_cell.angle_gamma   90.00
#
_symmetry.space_group_name_H-M   'P 1'
#
loop_
_entity.id
_entity.type
_entity.pdbx_description
1 polymer ?
#
loop_
_entity_poly.entity_id
_entity_poly.type
_entity_poly.pdbx_seq_one_letter_code
_entity_poly.pdbx_strand_id
1 'polypeptide(L)'
;MPHWLAADYGRWRLFCLGEKEDESERMNKESEEGANEQGNVKSSKCGHMPTPAIVMNLSENEVNSLIQHLVQVFLEEGYSKQLFLWLYSVLLVVQKPLLHDVCASLRSFAKQCRLIRAMLTDDGSAAERGAPTTNEFSLFVALVSIYFEQKDLADHQ
;
A
#
# COMPACT_ATOMS: atom_id res chain seq x y z
N MET A 1 -0.87 -20.89 0.64
CA MET A 1 -0.79 -19.86 -0.42
C MET A 1 -0.35 -20.51 -1.72
N PRO A 2 -0.77 -20.02 -2.90
CA PRO A 2 -0.29 -20.55 -4.17
C PRO A 2 1.20 -20.25 -4.35
N HIS A 3 2.03 -21.28 -4.58
CA HIS A 3 3.49 -21.18 -4.63
C HIS A 3 4.06 -20.27 -5.75
N TRP A 4 3.23 -19.77 -6.66
CA TRP A 4 3.63 -19.01 -7.85
C TRP A 4 3.52 -17.48 -7.70
N LEU A 5 3.08 -16.97 -6.56
CA LEU A 5 3.03 -15.51 -6.33
C LEU A 5 4.41 -14.92 -5.98
N ALA A 6 5.35 -15.72 -5.46
CA ALA A 6 6.57 -15.22 -4.82
C ALA A 6 7.58 -14.50 -5.75
N ALA A 7 7.42 -14.54 -7.08
CA ALA A 7 8.44 -14.05 -8.03
C ALA A 7 7.96 -12.99 -9.05
N ASP A 8 6.69 -12.58 -9.04
CA ASP A 8 6.13 -11.73 -10.10
C ASP A 8 5.56 -10.42 -9.52
N TYR A 9 6.25 -9.32 -9.82
CA TYR A 9 5.89 -7.96 -9.41
C TYR A 9 4.45 -7.60 -9.80
N GLY A 10 4.06 -7.94 -11.04
CA GLY A 10 2.73 -7.61 -11.56
C GLY A 10 1.63 -8.36 -10.81
N ARG A 11 1.90 -9.59 -10.37
CA ARG A 11 0.92 -10.42 -9.65
C ARG A 11 0.66 -9.90 -8.25
N TRP A 12 1.66 -9.45 -7.50
CA TRP A 12 1.44 -8.85 -6.19
C TRP A 12 0.67 -7.54 -6.28
N ARG A 13 1.00 -6.69 -7.26
CA ARG A 13 0.28 -5.44 -7.51
C ARG A 13 -1.20 -5.70 -7.79
N LEU A 14 -1.50 -6.63 -8.70
CA LEU A 14 -2.88 -7.02 -9.02
C LEU A 14 -3.59 -7.67 -7.83
N PHE A 15 -2.91 -8.56 -7.11
CA PHE A 15 -3.48 -9.24 -5.96
C PHE A 15 -3.83 -8.27 -4.83
N CYS A 16 -2.94 -7.35 -4.48
CA CYS A 16 -3.15 -6.43 -3.36
C CYS A 16 -4.12 -5.30 -3.72
N LEU A 17 -3.98 -4.73 -4.92
CA LEU A 17 -4.60 -3.45 -5.28
C LEU A 17 -5.63 -3.56 -6.43
N GLY A 18 -5.66 -4.68 -7.16
CA GLY A 18 -6.56 -4.89 -8.30
C GLY A 18 -6.02 -4.30 -9.60
N GLU A 19 -6.86 -4.31 -10.63
CA GLU A 19 -6.55 -3.64 -11.90
C GLU A 19 -6.52 -2.12 -11.68
N LYS A 20 -5.62 -1.42 -12.39
CA LYS A 20 -5.69 0.05 -12.47
C LYS A 20 -6.94 0.38 -13.28
N GLU A 21 -7.94 0.98 -12.65
CA GLU A 21 -9.00 1.63 -13.42
C GLU A 21 -8.37 2.82 -14.15
N ASP A 22 -8.34 2.79 -15.48
CA ASP A 22 -7.97 3.96 -16.27
C ASP A 22 -8.97 5.08 -15.95
N GLU A 23 -8.47 6.28 -15.67
CA GLU A 23 -9.31 7.46 -15.37
C GLU A 23 -10.34 7.74 -16.48
N SER A 24 -10.06 7.30 -17.72
CA SER A 24 -10.97 7.37 -18.86
C SER A 24 -12.25 6.52 -18.70
N GLU A 25 -12.24 5.46 -17.88
CA GLU A 25 -13.41 4.58 -17.69
C GLU A 25 -14.40 5.12 -16.65
N ARG A 26 -13.92 5.97 -15.72
CA ARG A 26 -14.78 6.57 -14.68
C ARG A 26 -15.79 7.56 -15.27
N MET A 27 -15.42 8.24 -16.34
CA MET A 27 -16.28 9.20 -17.04
C MET A 27 -17.36 8.52 -17.92
N ASN A 28 -17.19 7.24 -18.26
CA ASN A 28 -18.14 6.47 -19.07
C ASN A 28 -19.17 5.67 -18.26
N LYS A 29 -18.96 5.45 -16.95
CA LYS A 29 -19.83 4.60 -16.12
C LYS A 29 -21.10 5.29 -15.61
N GLU A 30 -21.24 6.62 -15.74
CA GLU A 30 -22.45 7.34 -15.30
C GLU A 30 -23.63 7.24 -16.29
N SER A 31 -23.48 6.57 -17.44
CA SER A 31 -24.52 6.54 -18.50
C SER A 31 -25.13 5.18 -18.82
N GLU A 32 -24.70 4.07 -18.23
CA GLU A 32 -25.23 2.73 -18.59
C GLU A 32 -25.57 1.87 -17.37
N GLU A 33 -26.70 2.16 -16.72
CA GLU A 33 -27.44 1.16 -15.94
C GLU A 33 -28.41 0.43 -16.86
N GLY A 34 -27.97 -0.72 -17.40
CA GLY A 34 -28.78 -1.60 -18.24
C GLY A 34 -28.34 -3.06 -18.11
N ALA A 35 -29.28 -3.90 -17.68
CA ALA A 35 -29.13 -5.30 -17.30
C ALA A 35 -28.34 -6.22 -18.26
N ASN A 36 -27.53 -7.13 -17.71
CA ASN A 36 -27.54 -8.54 -18.11
C ASN A 36 -26.87 -9.47 -17.06
N GLU A 37 -27.59 -10.52 -16.66
CA GLU A 37 -27.09 -11.63 -15.86
C GLU A 37 -26.61 -12.76 -16.79
N GLN A 38 -25.33 -13.13 -16.74
CA GLN A 38 -24.86 -14.47 -17.11
C GLN A 38 -23.44 -14.71 -16.58
N GLY A 39 -23.27 -15.86 -15.93
CA GLY A 39 -22.09 -16.20 -15.12
C GLY A 39 -20.78 -16.23 -15.91
N ASN A 40 -19.84 -15.41 -15.47
CA ASN A 40 -18.42 -15.56 -15.74
C ASN A 40 -17.68 -15.21 -14.44
N VAL A 41 -16.65 -15.98 -14.09
CA VAL A 41 -15.85 -15.78 -12.87
C VAL A 41 -15.42 -14.31 -12.84
N LYS A 42 -15.96 -13.54 -11.89
CA LYS A 42 -15.62 -12.12 -11.74
C LYS A 42 -14.11 -12.08 -11.45
N SER A 43 -13.31 -11.71 -12.45
CA SER A 43 -11.99 -11.15 -12.19
C SER A 43 -12.25 -9.99 -11.23
N SER A 44 -11.77 -10.13 -10.00
CA SER A 44 -11.96 -9.10 -8.99
C SER A 44 -11.27 -7.83 -9.48
N LYS A 45 -12.05 -6.89 -10.01
CA LYS A 45 -11.55 -5.55 -10.35
C LYS A 45 -10.89 -4.88 -9.13
N CYS A 46 -11.38 -5.21 -7.93
CA CYS A 46 -10.81 -4.80 -6.65
C CYS A 46 -9.75 -5.79 -6.14
N GLY A 47 -8.62 -5.27 -5.65
CA GLY A 47 -7.62 -6.08 -4.95
C GLY A 47 -8.14 -6.73 -3.67
N HIS A 48 -7.43 -7.75 -3.19
CA HIS A 48 -7.74 -8.46 -1.95
C HIS A 48 -7.41 -7.60 -0.72
N MET A 49 -8.20 -7.72 0.34
CA MET A 49 -7.91 -7.10 1.63
C MET A 49 -6.83 -7.91 2.39
N PRO A 50 -5.87 -7.28 3.09
CA PRO A 50 -4.89 -7.98 3.91
C PRO A 50 -5.53 -8.56 5.16
N THR A 51 -6.10 -9.76 5.06
CA THR A 51 -6.66 -10.47 6.22
C THR A 51 -5.55 -11.16 7.03
N PRO A 52 -5.74 -11.40 8.34
CA PRO A 52 -4.79 -12.17 9.14
C PRO A 52 -4.52 -13.56 8.54
N ALA A 53 -5.54 -14.22 7.98
CA ALA A 53 -5.38 -15.51 7.32
C ALA A 53 -4.44 -15.43 6.11
N ILE A 54 -4.44 -14.31 5.37
CA ILE A 54 -3.53 -14.12 4.25
C ILE A 54 -2.12 -13.83 4.77
N VAL A 55 -2.00 -12.80 5.60
CA VAL A 55 -0.71 -12.24 6.01
C VAL A 55 0.10 -13.21 6.87
N MET A 56 -0.57 -13.99 7.74
CA MET A 56 0.10 -14.99 8.59
C MET A 56 0.56 -16.24 7.82
N ASN A 57 0.08 -16.44 6.59
CA ASN A 57 0.49 -17.57 5.73
C ASN A 57 1.60 -17.19 4.74
N LEU A 58 2.11 -15.97 4.79
CA LEU A 58 3.27 -15.54 4.00
C LEU A 58 4.55 -16.05 4.65
N SER A 59 5.45 -16.59 3.83
CA SER A 59 6.83 -16.86 4.27
C SER A 59 7.58 -15.56 4.53
N GLU A 60 8.67 -15.64 5.29
CA GLU A 60 9.53 -14.49 5.57
C GLU A 60 10.03 -13.81 4.28
N ASN A 61 10.42 -14.61 3.27
CA ASN A 61 10.84 -14.08 1.97
C ASN A 61 9.70 -13.33 1.27
N GLU A 62 8.48 -13.89 1.26
CA GLU A 62 7.32 -13.24 0.67
C GLU A 62 6.97 -11.92 1.39
N VAL A 63 7.05 -11.88 2.72
CA VAL A 63 6.82 -10.64 3.49
C VAL A 63 7.84 -9.57 3.11
N ASN A 64 9.13 -9.91 3.13
CA ASN A 64 10.19 -8.96 2.81
C ASN A 64 10.11 -8.47 1.36
N SER A 65 9.87 -9.36 0.40
CA SER A 65 9.65 -8.99 -1.00
C SER A 65 8.41 -8.10 -1.13
N LEU A 66 7.27 -8.49 -0.55
CA LEU A 66 6.02 -7.74 -0.67
C LEU A 66 6.14 -6.32 -0.10
N ILE A 67 6.87 -6.12 1.01
CA ILE A 67 7.15 -4.76 1.53
C ILE A 67 7.85 -3.90 0.47
N GLN A 68 8.92 -4.40 -0.15
CA GLN A 68 9.66 -3.66 -1.17
C GLN A 68 8.77 -3.34 -2.37
N HIS A 69 7.95 -4.30 -2.80
CA HIS A 69 7.02 -4.12 -3.92
C HIS A 69 5.98 -3.04 -3.62
N LEU A 70 5.33 -3.10 -2.47
CA LEU A 70 4.31 -2.12 -2.08
C LEU A 70 4.93 -0.72 -1.90
N VAL A 71 6.14 -0.64 -1.37
CA VAL A 71 6.89 0.63 -1.30
C VAL A 71 7.15 1.16 -2.70
N GLN A 72 7.63 0.34 -3.64
CA GLN A 72 7.88 0.77 -5.02
C GLN A 72 6.60 1.29 -5.67
N VAL A 73 5.49 0.57 -5.52
CA VAL A 73 4.17 1.01 -6.01
C VAL A 73 3.76 2.36 -5.41
N PHE A 74 4.01 2.59 -4.11
CA PHE A 74 3.74 3.89 -3.50
C PHE A 74 4.59 5.01 -4.11
N LEU A 75 5.86 4.75 -4.40
CA LEU A 75 6.76 5.74 -4.98
C LEU A 75 6.38 6.08 -6.43
N GLU A 76 5.83 5.12 -7.18
CA GLU A 76 5.43 5.29 -8.58
C GLU A 76 4.01 5.85 -8.73
N GLU A 77 3.06 5.36 -7.94
CA GLU A 77 1.62 5.62 -8.11
C GLU A 77 1.05 6.54 -7.02
N GLY A 78 1.80 6.78 -5.95
CA GLY A 78 1.36 7.59 -4.81
C GLY A 78 0.46 6.85 -3.85
N TYR A 79 -0.33 7.63 -3.10
CA TYR A 79 -1.20 7.10 -2.05
C TYR A 79 -2.43 6.38 -2.62
N SER A 80 -2.73 5.22 -2.05
CA SER A 80 -4.09 4.69 -2.02
C SER A 80 -4.37 4.08 -0.65
N LYS A 81 -5.63 4.13 -0.21
CA LYS A 81 -6.03 3.54 1.07
C LYS A 81 -5.70 2.05 1.16
N GLN A 82 -5.96 1.33 0.08
CA GLN A 82 -5.70 -0.11 -0.03
C GLN A 82 -4.21 -0.43 0.13
N LEU A 83 -3.33 0.37 -0.50
CA LEU A 83 -1.88 0.22 -0.39
C LEU A 83 -1.40 0.41 1.04
N PHE A 84 -1.92 1.44 1.74
CA PHE A 84 -1.57 1.69 3.13
C PHE A 84 -2.05 0.58 4.06
N LEU A 85 -3.24 0.00 3.82
CA LEU A 85 -3.71 -1.16 4.59
C LEU A 85 -2.79 -2.37 4.41
N TRP A 86 -2.35 -2.63 3.18
CA TRP A 86 -1.40 -3.70 2.88
C TRP A 86 -0.06 -3.47 3.55
N LEU A 87 0.56 -2.30 3.36
CA LEU A 87 1.82 -1.93 3.99
C LEU A 87 1.77 -2.08 5.50
N TYR A 88 0.73 -1.53 6.13
CA TYR A 88 0.57 -1.64 7.58
C TYR A 88 0.51 -3.11 8.02
N SER A 89 -0.27 -3.93 7.31
CA SER A 89 -0.48 -5.32 7.67
C SER A 89 0.78 -6.18 7.52
N VAL A 90 1.56 -5.99 6.45
CA VAL A 90 2.82 -6.73 6.27
C VAL A 90 3.90 -6.28 7.27
N LEU A 91 3.90 -5.00 7.66
CA LEU A 91 4.80 -4.49 8.71
C LEU A 91 4.47 -5.03 10.11
N LEU A 92 3.25 -5.52 10.35
CA LEU A 92 2.90 -6.18 11.63
C LEU A 92 3.52 -7.58 11.76
N VAL A 93 3.82 -8.25 10.64
CA VAL A 93 4.32 -9.63 10.63
C VAL A 93 5.77 -9.75 10.19
N VAL A 94 6.42 -8.66 9.77
CA VAL A 94 7.84 -8.67 9.41
C VAL A 94 8.69 -8.96 10.64
N GLN A 95 9.60 -9.92 10.50
CA GLN A 95 10.50 -10.31 11.58
C GLN A 95 11.70 -9.36 11.66
N LYS A 96 12.22 -9.17 12.87
CA LYS A 96 13.46 -8.44 13.12
C LYS A 96 14.63 -9.44 13.29
N PRO A 97 15.85 -9.09 12.85
CA PRO A 97 16.25 -7.84 12.22
C PRO A 97 15.78 -7.73 10.77
N LEU A 98 15.46 -6.51 10.34
CA LEU A 98 15.09 -6.25 8.94
C LEU A 98 16.29 -6.47 8.01
N LEU A 99 16.01 -6.97 6.81
CA LEU A 99 17.00 -7.01 5.73
C LEU A 99 17.42 -5.59 5.34
N HIS A 100 18.69 -5.43 4.94
CA HIS A 100 19.25 -4.13 4.56
C HIS A 100 18.44 -3.44 3.46
N ASP A 101 17.99 -4.19 2.45
CA ASP A 101 17.24 -3.64 1.32
C ASP A 101 15.80 -3.25 1.71
N VAL A 102 15.22 -3.95 2.68
CA VAL A 102 13.92 -3.58 3.27
C VAL A 102 14.06 -2.31 4.10
N CYS A 103 15.13 -2.17 4.89
CA CYS A 103 15.45 -0.92 5.58
C CYS A 103 15.58 0.24 4.59
N ALA A 104 16.36 0.08 3.52
CA ALA A 104 16.55 1.11 2.49
C ALA A 104 15.21 1.54 1.86
N SER A 105 14.36 0.56 1.53
CA SER A 105 13.02 0.81 0.96
C SER A 105 12.13 1.58 1.93
N LEU A 106 12.03 1.14 3.19
CA LEU A 106 11.21 1.80 4.21
C LEU A 106 11.69 3.22 4.50
N ARG A 107 13.00 3.48 4.42
CA ARG A 107 13.55 4.83 4.57
C ARG A 107 13.11 5.75 3.43
N SER A 108 13.19 5.30 2.18
CA SER A 108 12.71 6.05 1.02
C SER A 108 11.22 6.33 1.12
N PHE A 109 10.43 5.32 1.50
CA PHE A 109 9.00 5.44 1.78
C PHE A 109 8.69 6.49 2.84
N ALA A 110 9.34 6.43 4.01
CA ALA A 110 9.09 7.36 5.11
C ALA A 110 9.48 8.81 4.74
N LYS A 111 10.57 9.01 3.98
CA LYS A 111 10.92 10.34 3.47
C LYS A 111 9.82 10.93 2.58
N GLN A 112 9.28 10.14 1.66
CA GLN A 112 8.17 10.58 0.81
C GLN A 112 6.89 10.84 1.61
N CYS A 113 6.57 10.01 2.60
CA CYS A 113 5.46 10.26 3.51
C CYS A 113 5.60 11.61 4.23
N ARG A 114 6.80 11.98 4.68
CA ARG A 114 7.05 13.29 5.31
C ARG A 114 6.82 14.45 4.35
N LEU A 115 7.28 14.32 3.10
CA LEU A 115 7.09 15.35 2.06
C LEU A 115 5.61 15.57 1.76
N ILE A 116 4.87 14.49 1.48
CA ILE A 116 3.42 14.58 1.17
C ILE A 116 2.65 15.13 2.37
N ARG A 117 2.99 14.69 3.60
CA ARG A 117 2.36 15.22 4.81
C ARG A 117 2.58 16.73 4.98
N ALA A 118 3.76 17.23 4.65
CA ALA A 118 4.06 18.66 4.73
C ALA A 118 3.21 19.46 3.73
N MET A 119 3.06 18.96 2.49
CA MET A 119 2.20 19.57 1.47
C MET A 119 0.73 19.63 1.91
N LEU A 120 0.20 18.52 2.45
CA LEU A 120 -1.19 18.47 2.94
C LEU A 120 -1.47 19.39 4.12
N THR A 121 -0.45 19.71 4.92
CA THR A 121 -0.60 20.62 6.07
C THR A 121 -0.70 22.07 5.60
N ASP A 122 -0.03 22.42 4.51
CA ASP A 122 -0.01 23.77 3.94
C ASP A 122 -1.33 24.12 3.23
N ASP A 123 -1.96 23.14 2.57
CA ASP A 123 -3.16 23.34 1.76
C ASP A 123 -4.46 23.59 2.56
N GLY A 124 -4.46 23.41 3.89
CA GLY A 124 -5.54 23.83 4.82
C GLY A 124 -6.96 23.29 4.57
N SER A 125 -7.14 22.41 3.58
CA SER A 125 -8.44 21.93 3.13
C SER A 125 -8.90 20.73 3.96
N ALA A 126 -10.17 20.75 4.37
CA ALA A 126 -10.79 19.65 5.08
C ALA A 126 -10.83 18.41 4.17
N ALA A 127 -10.12 17.35 4.56
CA ALA A 127 -9.99 16.14 3.76
C ALA A 127 -11.36 15.50 3.46
N GLU A 128 -11.64 15.26 2.17
CA GLU A 128 -12.81 14.51 1.71
C GLU A 128 -12.76 13.05 2.22
N ARG A 129 -13.92 12.36 2.23
CA ARG A 129 -13.97 10.94 2.62
C ARG A 129 -13.12 10.10 1.67
N GLY A 130 -12.01 9.56 2.19
CA GLY A 130 -11.07 8.72 1.44
C GLY A 130 -9.79 9.43 0.99
N ALA A 131 -9.69 10.75 1.21
CA ALA A 131 -8.44 11.48 1.03
C ALA A 131 -7.41 11.05 2.11
N PRO A 132 -6.11 11.06 1.77
CA PRO A 132 -5.08 10.70 2.73
C PRO A 132 -5.05 11.69 3.88
N THR A 133 -5.04 11.17 5.10
CA THR A 133 -4.93 12.02 6.29
C THR A 133 -3.47 12.24 6.67
N THR A 134 -3.14 13.42 7.18
CA THR A 134 -1.84 13.74 7.81
C THR A 134 -1.45 12.70 8.88
N ASN A 135 -2.45 12.11 9.54
CA ASN A 135 -2.27 11.08 10.56
C ASN A 135 -1.76 9.75 9.99
N GLU A 136 -2.23 9.33 8.82
CA GLU A 136 -1.77 8.10 8.17
C GLU A 136 -0.28 8.18 7.81
N PHE A 137 0.15 9.29 7.23
CA PHE A 137 1.58 9.50 6.95
C PHE A 137 2.40 9.58 8.24
N SER A 138 1.90 10.28 9.26
CA SER A 138 2.58 10.37 10.56
C SER A 138 2.76 9.00 11.22
N LEU A 139 1.75 8.13 11.13
CA LEU A 139 1.84 6.75 11.62
C LEU A 139 2.98 5.99 10.95
N PHE A 140 3.05 6.04 9.62
CA PHE A 140 4.11 5.34 8.88
C PHE A 140 5.50 5.89 9.16
N VAL A 141 5.64 7.21 9.28
CA VAL A 141 6.90 7.85 9.67
C VAL A 141 7.33 7.38 11.06
N ALA A 142 6.41 7.31 12.02
CA ALA A 142 6.69 6.82 13.37
C ALA A 142 7.05 5.33 13.39
N LEU A 143 6.33 4.47 12.65
CA LEU A 143 6.66 3.05 12.54
C LEU A 143 8.08 2.84 12.00
N VAL A 144 8.47 3.54 10.94
CA VAL A 144 9.81 3.39 10.36
C VAL A 144 10.89 3.96 11.28
N SER A 145 10.71 5.18 11.76
CA SER A 145 11.77 5.88 12.51
C SER A 145 11.93 5.38 13.95
N ILE A 146 10.82 5.07 14.64
CA ILE A 146 10.82 4.66 16.05
C ILE A 146 10.82 3.14 16.14
N TYR A 147 9.80 2.47 15.59
CA TYR A 147 9.63 1.03 15.80
C TYR A 147 10.69 0.19 15.06
N PHE A 148 11.01 0.55 13.81
CA PHE A 148 12.11 -0.09 13.05
C PHE A 148 13.46 0.63 13.22
N GLU A 149 13.54 1.54 14.19
CA GLU A 149 14.76 2.20 14.66
C GLU A 149 15.58 2.91 13.57
N GLN A 150 14.92 3.38 12.50
CA GLN A 150 15.53 4.23 11.47
C GLN A 150 15.60 5.68 11.97
N LYS A 151 16.30 5.89 13.09
CA LYS A 151 16.17 7.07 13.98
C LYS A 151 16.53 8.40 13.33
N ASP A 152 17.36 8.43 12.30
CA ASP A 152 17.67 9.67 11.55
C ASP A 152 16.45 10.22 10.77
N LEU A 153 15.37 9.46 10.67
CA LEU A 153 14.12 9.88 10.01
C LEU A 153 13.06 10.41 10.98
N ALA A 154 13.29 10.30 12.29
CA ALA A 154 12.30 10.73 13.29
C ALA A 154 12.04 12.23 13.16
N ASP A 155 10.78 12.64 13.29
CA ASP A 155 10.47 14.05 13.51
C ASP A 155 10.98 14.40 14.91
N HIS A 156 12.01 15.25 14.97
CA HIS A 156 12.42 15.86 16.23
C HIS A 156 11.34 16.88 16.60
N GLN A 157 10.48 16.52 17.56
CA GLN A 157 9.57 17.46 18.20
C GLN A 157 10.32 18.40 19.12
#